data_AF-A0A9N9N8Z1-F1
#
_entry.id   AF-A0A9N9N8Z1-F1
#
_cell.length_a   1.000
_cell.length_b   1.000
_cell.length_c   1.000
_cell.angle_alpha   90.00
_cell.angle_beta   90.00
_cell.angle_gamma   90.00
#
_symmetry.space_group_name_H-M   'P 1'
#
loop_
_entity.id
_entity.type
_entity.pdbx_description
1 polymer ?
#
loop_
_entity_poly.entity_id
_entity_poly.type
_entity_poly.pdbx_seq_one_letter_code
_entity_poly.pdbx_strand_id
1 'polypeptide(L)' 'MSELSTETKPFNGYRFDTELALKIIDGLRPEFTDIVPDCFIKLAKQCMSPIPQERPTAE' A
#
# COMPACT_ATOMS: atom_id res chain seq x y z
N MET A 1 3.91 5.72 2.57
CA MET A 1 2.60 6.42 2.60
C MET A 1 1.67 5.81 3.62
N SER A 2 1.36 4.51 3.55
CA SER A 2 0.55 3.85 4.59
C SER A 2 1.19 3.95 5.98
N GLU A 3 2.49 3.71 6.11
CA GLU A 3 3.21 3.82 7.40
C GLU A 3 3.10 5.20 8.05
N LEU A 4 3.10 6.27 7.24
CA LEU A 4 2.88 7.64 7.73
C LEU A 4 1.42 7.88 8.14
N SER A 5 0.48 7.19 7.49
CA SER A 5 -0.94 7.28 7.79
C SER A 5 -1.33 6.49 9.04
N THR A 6 -0.72 5.33 9.26
CA THR A 6 -1.06 4.40 10.35
C THR A 6 -0.08 4.44 11.51
N GLU A 7 1.01 5.20 11.39
CA GLU A 7 2.14 5.25 12.33
C GLU A 7 2.71 3.86 12.68
N THR A 8 2.52 2.90 11.78
CA THR A 8 2.83 1.48 11.98
C THR A 8 3.39 0.89 10.69
N LYS A 9 4.24 -0.12 10.83
CA LYS A 9 4.82 -0.82 9.69
C LYS A 9 3.71 -1.36 8.75
N PRO A 10 3.84 -1.23 7.42
CA PRO A 10 2.89 -1.85 6.49
C PRO A 10 2.83 -3.37 6.71
N PHE A 11 1.62 -3.93 6.61
CA PHE A 11 1.36 -5.35 6.90
C PHE A 11 1.74 -5.75 8.34
N ASN A 12 1.55 -4.84 9.30
CA ASN A 12 1.68 -5.18 10.72
C ASN A 12 0.78 -6.39 11.06
N GLY A 13 1.31 -7.34 11.83
CA GLY A 13 0.62 -8.60 12.13
C GLY A 13 0.82 -9.73 11.11
N TYR A 14 1.43 -9.47 9.95
CA TYR A 14 1.84 -10.53 9.01
C TYR A 14 3.30 -10.96 9.25
N ARG A 15 3.57 -12.25 9.01
CA ARG A 15 4.95 -12.75 8.88
C ARG A 15 5.50 -12.33 7.52
N PHE A 16 6.77 -11.95 7.48
CA PHE A 16 7.44 -11.49 6.26
C PHE A 16 8.07 -12.67 5.53
N ASP A 17 7.21 -13.48 4.92
CA ASP A 17 7.57 -14.71 4.22
C ASP A 17 6.88 -14.81 2.84
N THR A 18 7.05 -15.96 2.17
CA THR A 18 6.47 -16.22 0.86
C THR A 18 4.94 -16.21 0.87
N GLU A 19 4.30 -16.52 2.00
CA GLU A 19 2.84 -16.48 2.11
C GLU A 19 2.33 -15.04 2.00
N LEU A 20 3.01 -14.10 2.67
CA LEU A 20 2.70 -12.67 2.53
C LEU A 20 2.94 -12.19 1.08
N ALA A 21 4.02 -12.63 0.44
CA ALA A 21 4.29 -12.27 -0.95
C ALA A 21 3.16 -12.74 -1.90
N LEU A 22 2.66 -13.97 -1.72
CA LEU A 22 1.52 -14.49 -2.49
C LEU A 22 0.25 -13.66 -2.24
N LYS A 23 -0.06 -13.32 -0.99
CA LYS A 23 -1.21 -12.45 -0.68
C LYS A 23 -1.11 -11.08 -1.36
N ILE A 24 0.10 -10.50 -1.44
CA ILE A 24 0.32 -9.22 -2.14
C ILE A 24 0.10 -9.37 -3.65
N ILE A 25 0.56 -10.47 -4.25
CA ILE A 25 0.30 -10.81 -5.65
C ILE A 25 -1.21 -10.92 -5.90
N ASP A 26 -1.94 -11.56 -4.98
CA ASP A 26 -3.39 -11.73 -5.03
C ASP A 26 -4.18 -10.45 -4.71
N GLY A 27 -3.49 -9.33 -4.43
CA GLY A 27 -4.11 -8.02 -4.29
C GLY A 27 -4.17 -7.47 -2.87
N LEU A 28 -3.61 -8.14 -1.87
CA LEU A 28 -3.46 -7.56 -0.53
C LEU A 28 -2.66 -6.25 -0.61
N ARG A 29 -3.18 -5.18 0.01
CA ARG A 29 -2.53 -3.87 0.08
C ARG A 29 -2.53 -3.37 1.53
N PRO A 30 -1.58 -2.50 1.91
CA PRO A 30 -1.56 -1.89 3.23
C PRO A 30 -2.84 -1.08 3.50
N GLU A 31 -3.21 -1.02 4.77
CA GLU A 31 -4.31 -0.18 5.25
C GLU A 31 -3.90 1.29 5.36
N PHE A 32 -4.91 2.15 5.42
CA PHE A 32 -4.78 3.59 5.64
C PHE A 32 -5.80 4.00 6.71
N THR A 33 -5.48 5.03 7.46
CA THR A 33 -6.42 5.65 8.40
C THR A 33 -7.33 6.63 7.66
N ASP A 34 -8.56 6.81 8.14
CA ASP A 34 -9.51 7.79 7.58
C ASP A 34 -9.15 9.25 7.94
N ILE A 35 -8.05 9.45 8.69
CA ILE A 35 -7.58 10.76 9.15
C ILE A 35 -6.77 11.45 8.05
N VAL A 36 -6.13 10.70 7.16
CA VAL A 36 -5.34 11.29 6.06
C VAL A 36 -6.24 11.70 4.89
N PRO A 37 -5.93 12.78 4.16
CA PRO A 37 -6.74 13.22 3.05
C PRO A 37 -6.88 12.15 1.95
N ASP A 38 -8.07 12.06 1.36
CA ASP A 38 -8.38 11.10 0.29
C ASP A 38 -7.41 11.17 -0.90
N CYS A 39 -6.86 12.34 -1.19
CA CYS A 39 -5.88 12.51 -2.27
C CYS A 39 -4.60 11.70 -2.01
N PHE A 40 -4.14 11.58 -0.76
CA PHE A 40 -3.00 10.76 -0.38
C PHE A 40 -3.32 9.27 -0.51
N ILE A 41 -4.51 8.85 -0.08
CA ILE A 41 -4.95 7.45 -0.21
C ILE A 41 -5.03 7.07 -1.69
N LYS A 42 -5.61 7.95 -2.52
CA LYS A 42 -5.72 7.75 -3.97
C LYS A 42 -4.33 7.63 -4.61
N LEU A 43 -3.41 8.54 -4.29
CA LEU A 43 -2.04 8.50 -4.78
C LEU A 43 -1.33 7.20 -4.37
N ALA A 44 -1.47 6.81 -3.10
CA ALA A 44 -0.86 5.58 -2.61
C ALA A 44 -1.39 4.34 -3.32
N LYS A 45 -2.71 4.27 -3.59
CA LYS A 45 -3.32 3.20 -4.37
C LYS A 45 -2.77 3.18 -5.81
N GLN A 46 -2.59 4.33 -6.46
CA GLN A 46 -1.99 4.42 -7.80
C GLN A 46 -0.54 3.92 -7.81
N CYS A 47 0.28 4.32 -6.85
CA CYS A 47 1.66 3.81 -6.70
C CYS A 47 1.72 2.28 -6.54
N MET A 48 0.68 1.67 -5.98
CA MET A 48 0.59 0.22 -5.76
C MET A 48 -0.24 -0.52 -6.82
N SER A 49 -0.50 0.11 -7.98
CA SER A 49 -1.23 -0.54 -9.07
C SER A 49 -0.50 -1.81 -9.52
N PRO A 50 -1.24 -2.92 -9.75
CA PRO A 50 -0.67 -4.12 -10.35
C PRO A 50 -0.19 -3.86 -11.79
N ILE A 51 -0.75 -2.84 -12.47
CA ILE A 51 -0.37 -2.45 -13.83
C ILE A 51 0.75 -1.40 -13.74
N PRO A 52 1.99 -1.71 -14.14
CA PRO A 52 3.11 -0.79 -13.97
C PRO A 52 2.92 0.56 -14.66
N GLN A 53 2.20 0.58 -15.80
CA GLN A 53 1.93 1.79 -16.57
C GLN A 53 0.96 2.76 -15.90
N GLU A 54 0.17 2.29 -14.92
CA GLU A 54 -0.75 3.14 -14.16
C GLU A 54 -0.07 3.81 -12.95
N ARG A 55 1.17 3.42 -12.65
CA ARG A 55 1.92 4.02 -11.53
C ARG A 55 2.42 5.40 -11.93
N PRO A 56 2.30 6.40 -11.05
CA PRO A 56 2.85 7.73 -11.31
C PRO A 56 4.38 7.69 -11.34
N THR A 57 4.98 8.67 -12.02
CA THR A 57 6.42 8.95 -11.96
C THR A 57 6.79 9.60 -10.63
N ALA A 58 8.07 9.53 -10.26
CA ALA A 58 8.59 10.16 -9.05
C ALA A 58 9.00 11.64 -9.26
N GLU A 59 8.94 12.13 -10.50
CA GLU A 59 9.22 13.53 -10.88
C GLU A 59 8.11 14.49 -10.44
#